data_AF-A0A381QB39-F1
#
_entry.id   AF-A0A381QB39-F1
#
_cell.length_a   1.000
_cell.length_b   1.000
_cell.length_c   1.000
_cell.angle_alpha   90.00
_cell.angle_beta   90.00
_cell.angle_gamma   90.00
#
_symmetry.space_group_name_H-M   'P 1'
#
loop_
_entity.id
_entity.type
_entity.pdbx_description
1 polymer ?
#
loop_
_entity_poly.entity_id
_entity_poly.type
_entity_poly.pdbx_seq_one_letter_code
_entity_poly.pdbx_strand_id
1 'polypeptide(L)' 'MKIDLHGIRHRDVDRLVENFILLNQEKAPLEIVCGNSQKMINLVMEVIRRLDCENYERLQGMIMVRKV' A
#
# COMPACT_ATOMS: atom_id res chain seq x y z
N MET A 1 -2.93 -1.27 -11.09
CA MET A 1 -3.63 -2.41 -10.42
C MET A 1 -3.97 -2.01 -8.98
N LYS A 2 -5.03 -2.55 -8.36
CA LYS A 2 -5.55 -2.03 -7.07
C LYS A 2 -5.78 -3.12 -6.02
N ILE A 3 -5.51 -2.79 -4.75
CA ILE A 3 -5.93 -3.54 -3.56
C ILE A 3 -6.75 -2.62 -2.62
N ASP A 4 -7.80 -3.18 -2.02
CA ASP A 4 -8.65 -2.48 -1.05
C ASP A 4 -8.51 -3.13 0.34
N LEU A 5 -8.12 -2.33 1.35
CA LEU A 5 -7.87 -2.79 2.70
C LEU A 5 -9.07 -2.57 3.64
N HIS A 6 -10.22 -2.10 3.15
CA HIS A 6 -11.42 -1.98 3.99
C HIS A 6 -11.82 -3.34 4.58
N GLY A 7 -12.01 -3.38 5.91
CA GLY A 7 -12.36 -4.60 6.64
C GLY A 7 -11.19 -5.56 6.89
N ILE A 8 -10.00 -5.29 6.37
CA ILE A 8 -8.79 -6.07 6.67
C ILE A 8 -8.31 -5.77 8.08
N ARG A 9 -7.97 -6.81 8.85
CA ARG A 9 -7.41 -6.64 10.20
C ARG A 9 -6.01 -6.05 10.07
N HIS A 10 -5.69 -5.07 10.92
CA HIS A 10 -4.38 -4.40 10.94
C HIS A 10 -3.17 -5.35 10.94
N ARG A 11 -3.26 -6.47 11.65
CA ARG A 11 -2.18 -7.48 11.71
C ARG A 11 -1.88 -8.18 10.38
N ASP A 12 -2.86 -8.21 9.48
CA ASP A 12 -2.75 -8.89 8.19
C ASP A 12 -2.27 -7.93 7.08
N VAL A 13 -2.31 -6.61 7.33
CA VAL A 13 -1.97 -5.55 6.36
C VAL A 13 -0.54 -5.68 5.86
N ASP A 14 0.41 -5.89 6.78
CA ASP A 14 1.84 -5.93 6.47
C ASP A 14 2.15 -6.95 5.36
N ARG A 15 1.78 -8.22 5.59
CA ARG A 15 1.95 -9.31 4.62
C ARG A 15 1.17 -9.09 3.32
N LEU A 16 -0.06 -8.59 3.41
CA LEU A 16 -0.91 -8.41 2.22
C LEU A 16 -0.37 -7.33 1.30
N VAL A 17 0.05 -6.20 1.87
CA VAL A 17 0.58 -5.06 1.12
C VAL A 17 1.96 -5.40 0.54
N GLU A 18 2.84 -6.02 1.33
CA GLU A 18 4.16 -6.43 0.87
C GLU A 18 4.06 -7.37 -0.33
N ASN A 19 3.26 -8.44 -0.21
CA ASN A 19 3.04 -9.37 -1.31
C ASN A 19 2.38 -8.69 -2.52
N PHE A 20 1.43 -7.80 -2.31
CA PHE A 20 0.77 -7.09 -3.40
C PHE A 20 1.76 -6.23 -4.19
N ILE A 21 2.65 -5.49 -3.51
CA ILE A 21 3.67 -4.67 -4.14
C ILE A 21 4.65 -5.57 -4.90
N LEU A 22 5.27 -6.55 -4.22
CA LEU A 22 6.33 -7.36 -4.79
C LEU A 22 5.88 -8.23 -5.97
N LEU A 23 4.64 -8.74 -5.96
CA LEU A 23 4.11 -9.60 -7.02
C LEU A 23 3.54 -8.82 -8.23
N ASN A 24 3.43 -7.50 -8.15
CA ASN A 24 2.80 -6.68 -9.19
C ASN A 24 3.65 -5.49 -9.63
N GLN A 25 4.97 -5.50 -9.39
CA GLN A 25 5.86 -4.38 -9.74
C GLN A 25 5.74 -3.93 -11.21
N GLU A 26 5.65 -4.89 -12.14
CA GLU A 26 5.46 -4.64 -13.59
C GLU A 26 4.10 -4.02 -13.97
N LYS A 27 3.16 -3.92 -13.01
CA LYS A 27 1.82 -3.36 -13.20
C LYS A 27 1.68 -1.98 -12.55
N ALA A 28 2.80 -1.36 -12.18
CA ALA A 28 2.80 0.00 -11.67
C ALA A 28 2.13 0.96 -12.67
N PRO A 29 1.32 1.93 -12.21
CA PRO A 29 1.09 2.27 -10.82
C PRO A 29 0.19 1.28 -10.06
N LEU A 30 0.56 1.02 -8.80
CA LEU A 30 -0.18 0.20 -7.85
C LEU A 30 -0.97 1.10 -6.89
N GLU A 31 -2.27 0.85 -6.78
CA GLU A 31 -3.18 1.60 -5.92
C GLU A 31 -3.51 0.80 -4.66
N ILE A 32 -3.30 1.40 -3.49
CA ILE A 32 -3.59 0.81 -2.19
C ILE A 32 -4.63 1.69 -1.50
N VAL A 33 -5.85 1.19 -1.37
CA VAL A 33 -6.94 1.91 -0.68
C VAL A 33 -6.94 1.55 0.80
N CYS A 34 -6.68 2.56 1.63
CA CYS A 34 -6.60 2.48 3.09
C CYS A 34 -7.88 3.00 3.78
N GLY A 35 -8.73 3.72 3.05
CA GLY A 35 -9.85 4.49 3.62
C GLY A 35 -9.37 5.61 4.54
N ASN A 36 -10.24 6.10 5.43
CA ASN A 36 -9.92 7.20 6.37
C ASN A 36 -9.19 6.73 7.64
N SER A 37 -8.81 5.45 7.74
CA SER A 37 -8.11 4.92 8.91
C SER A 37 -6.65 5.37 8.93
N GLN A 38 -6.31 6.30 9.83
CA GLN A 38 -4.92 6.73 9.99
C GLN A 38 -3.99 5.58 10.40
N LYS A 39 -4.48 4.60 11.18
CA LYS A 39 -3.71 3.41 11.53
C LYS A 39 -3.42 2.54 10.31
N MET A 40 -4.39 2.36 9.41
CA MET A 40 -4.21 1.62 8.15
C MET A 40 -3.16 2.30 7.28
N ILE A 41 -3.27 3.63 7.10
CA ILE A 41 -2.31 4.42 6.33
C ILE A 41 -0.90 4.27 6.89
N ASN A 42 -0.73 4.35 8.21
CA ASN A 42 0.59 4.21 8.84
C ASN A 42 1.21 2.83 8.57
N LEU A 43 0.41 1.75 8.65
CA LEU A 43 0.88 0.38 8.36
C LEU A 43 1.31 0.22 6.90
N VAL A 44 0.54 0.76 5.96
CA VAL A 44 0.91 0.72 4.53
C VAL A 44 2.21 1.51 4.29
N MET A 45 2.35 2.69 4.90
CA MET A 45 3.55 3.51 4.79
C MET A 45 4.78 2.84 5.41
N GLU A 46 4.63 2.04 6.47
CA GLU A 46 5.73 1.23 7.04
C GLU A 46 6.23 0.21 6.01
N VAL A 47 5.33 -0.48 5.31
CA VAL A 47 5.71 -1.44 4.25
C VAL A 47 6.39 -0.72 3.08
N ILE A 48 5.82 0.38 2.60
CA ILE A 48 6.38 1.15 1.47
C ILE A 48 7.79 1.64 1.78
N ARG A 49 8.02 2.17 3.00
CA ARG A 49 9.37 2.59 3.43
C ARG A 49 10.33 1.43 3.58
N ARG A 50 9.86 0.28 4.09
CA ARG A 50 10.67 -0.92 4.25
C ARG A 50 11.11 -1.52 2.91
N LEU A 51 10.26 -1.40 1.88
CA LEU A 51 10.55 -1.84 0.51
C LEU A 51 11.29 -0.79 -0.33
N ASP A 52 11.66 0.35 0.26
CA ASP A 52 12.37 1.46 -0.39
C ASP A 52 11.73 1.95 -1.69
N CYS A 53 10.38 1.95 -1.75
CA CYS A 53 9.67 2.40 -2.95
C CYS A 53 9.94 3.89 -3.21
N GLU A 54 10.72 4.17 -4.26
CA GLU A 54 11.25 5.51 -4.57
C GLU A 54 10.17 6.55 -4.93
N ASN A 55 9.02 6.11 -5.45
CA ASN A 55 8.00 7.02 -5.97
C ASN A 55 6.59 6.59 -5.58
N TYR A 56 5.99 7.32 -4.63
CA TYR A 56 4.60 7.14 -4.25
C TYR A 56 3.89 8.47 -3.94
N GLU A 57 2.58 8.49 -4.15
CA GLU A 57 1.70 9.64 -3.88
C GLU A 57 0.60 9.23 -2.90
N ARG A 58 0.32 10.08 -1.90
CA ARG A 58 -0.82 9.91 -0.98
C ARG A 58 -1.94 10.88 -1.34
N LEU A 59 -3.11 10.35 -1.64
CA LEU A 59 -4.33 11.10 -1.96
C LEU A 59 -5.46 10.56 -1.08
N GLN A 60 -6.00 11.38 -0.18
CA GLN A 60 -7.13 11.10 0.73
C GLN A 60 -7.53 9.61 0.86
N GLY A 61 -6.86 8.88 1.76
CA GLY A 61 -7.18 7.48 2.05
C GLY A 61 -6.71 6.45 1.00
N MET A 62 -5.97 6.88 -0.01
CA MET A 62 -5.30 6.04 -1.01
C MET A 62 -3.81 6.38 -1.06
N ILE A 63 -2.99 5.37 -1.35
CA ILE A 63 -1.57 5.52 -1.67
C ILE A 63 -1.32 4.86 -3.03
N MET A 64 -0.61 5.57 -3.92
CA MET A 64 -0.23 5.10 -5.24
C MET A 64 1.27 4.90 -5.30
N VAL A 65 1.74 3.68 -5.62
CA VAL A 65 3.17 3.36 -5.81
C VAL A 65 3.46 3.28 -7.30
N ARG A 66 4.40 4.09 -7.81
CA ARG A 66 4.72 4.22 -9.24
C ARG A 66 6.00 3.49 -9.64
N LYS A 67 6.92 3.32 -8.68
CA LYS A 67 8.17 2.58 -8.87
C LYS A 67 8.56 1.95 -7.53
N VAL A 68 8.95 0.68 -7.60
CA VAL A 68 9.61 -0.06 -6.53
C VAL A 68 11.08 -0.15 -6.91
#